data_AF-A0A8S3CZU7-F1
#
_entry.id   AF-A0A8S3CZU7-F1
#
_cell.length_a   1.000
_cell.length_b   1.000
_cell.length_c   1.000
_cell.angle_alpha   90.00
_cell.angle_beta   90.00
_cell.angle_gamma   90.00
#
_symmetry.space_group_name_H-M   'P 1'
#
loop_
_entity.id
_entity.type
_entity.pdbx_description
1 polymer ?
#
loop_
_entity_poly.entity_id
_entity_poly.type
_entity_poly.pdbx_seq_one_letter_code
_entity_poly.pdbx_strand_id
1 'polypeptide(L)' 'APELLLGCTEYTTAVDIWSAGCCIAEFLNGYPIFRGVDSSDQMYRIIQIVGIPNRDELREMNP' A
#
# COMPACT_ATOMS: atom_id res chain seq x y z
N ALA A 1 0.37 -4.40 0.90
CA ALA A 1 -0.36 -3.34 1.59
C ALA A 1 0.64 -2.45 2.34
N PRO A 2 0.38 -1.14 2.52
CA PRO A 2 1.37 -0.20 3.07
C PRO A 2 1.75 -0.46 4.53
N GLU A 3 0.88 -1.08 5.34
CA GLU A 3 1.17 -1.57 6.70
C GLU A 3 2.32 -2.57 6.76
N LEU A 4 2.44 -3.44 5.75
CA LEU A 4 3.55 -4.40 5.65
C LEU A 4 4.89 -3.69 5.39
N LEU A 5 4.87 -2.59 4.64
CA LEU A 5 6.05 -1.77 4.38
C LEU A 5 6.48 -0.99 5.64
N LEU A 6 5.57 -0.76 6.58
CA LEU A 6 5.84 -0.19 7.91
C LEU A 6 6.27 -1.25 8.94
N GLY A 7 6.33 -2.52 8.56
CA GLY A 7 6.76 -3.62 9.43
C GLY A 7 5.68 -4.15 10.37
N CYS A 8 4.40 -3.90 10.08
CA CYS A 8 3.30 -4.48 10.86
C CYS A 8 3.33 -6.02 10.76
N THR A 9 3.45 -6.69 11.92
CA THR A 9 3.42 -8.16 11.99
C THR A 9 2.02 -8.70 12.29
N GLU A 10 1.12 -7.84 12.77
CA GLU A 10 -0.27 -8.17 13.08
C GLU A 10 -1.20 -7.64 11.99
N TYR A 11 -1.20 -8.30 10.83
CA TYR A 11 -2.06 -7.94 9.71
C TYR A 11 -3.22 -8.93 9.54
N THR A 12 -4.29 -8.46 8.89
CA THR A 12 -5.50 -9.25 8.63
C THR A 12 -5.64 -9.58 7.14
N THR A 13 -6.73 -10.26 6.76
CA THR A 13 -7.08 -10.49 5.35
C THR A 13 -7.31 -9.21 4.54
N ALA A 14 -7.33 -8.03 5.19
CA ALA A 14 -7.38 -6.74 4.50
C ALA A 14 -6.18 -6.54 3.54
N VAL A 15 -5.03 -7.15 3.82
CA VAL A 15 -3.86 -7.09 2.93
C VAL A 15 -4.13 -7.73 1.56
N ASP A 16 -4.99 -8.76 1.52
CA ASP A 16 -5.38 -9.44 0.28
C ASP A 16 -6.34 -8.56 -0.52
N ILE A 17 -7.26 -7.87 0.16
CA ILE A 17 -8.17 -6.90 -0.48
C ILE A 17 -7.38 -5.75 -1.09
N TRP A 18 -6.36 -5.23 -0.38
CA TRP A 18 -5.44 -4.24 -0.92
C TRP A 18 -4.75 -4.75 -2.19
N SER A 19 -4.22 -5.97 -2.13
CA SER A 19 -3.50 -6.60 -3.26
C SER A 19 -4.42 -6.83 -4.45
N ALA A 20 -5.67 -7.27 -4.23
CA ALA A 20 -6.68 -7.38 -5.27
C ALA A 20 -6.99 -6.01 -5.91
N GLY A 21 -7.08 -4.94 -5.11
CA GLY A 21 -7.22 -3.57 -5.61
C GLY A 21 -6.07 -3.15 -6.53
N CYS A 22 -4.82 -3.48 -6.17
CA CYS A 22 -3.66 -3.25 -7.03
C CYS A 22 -3.77 -4.02 -8.36
N CYS A 23 -4.16 -5.30 -8.33
CA CYS A 23 -4.32 -6.10 -9.55
C CYS A 23 -5.41 -5.55 -10.47
N ILE A 24 -6.57 -5.16 -9.90
CA ILE A 24 -7.67 -4.56 -10.67
C ILE A 24 -7.19 -3.25 -11.31
N ALA A 25 -6.53 -2.38 -10.55
CA ALA A 25 -5.99 -1.14 -11.08
C ALA A 25 -4.96 -1.37 -12.19
N GLU A 26 -4.09 -2.37 -12.02
CA GLU A 26 -3.11 -2.77 -13.03
C GLU A 26 -3.78 -3.28 -14.32
N PHE A 27 -4.84 -4.08 -14.23
CA PHE A 27 -5.58 -4.52 -15.42
C PHE A 27 -6.23 -3.36 -16.17
N LEU A 28 -6.76 -2.37 -15.47
CA LEU A 28 -7.37 -1.18 -16.09
C LEU A 28 -6.32 -0.27 -16.73
N ASN A 29 -5.13 -0.19 -16.14
CA ASN A 29 -4.07 0.72 -16.54
C ASN A 29 -3.10 0.12 -17.58
N GLY A 30 -3.04 -1.21 -17.67
CA GLY A 30 -2.09 -1.96 -18.50
C GLY A 30 -0.66 -2.02 -17.95
N TYR A 31 -0.43 -1.50 -16.75
CA TYR A 31 0.85 -1.57 -16.04
C TYR A 31 0.65 -1.44 -14.52
N PRO A 32 1.59 -1.93 -13.69
CA PRO A 32 1.48 -1.87 -12.24
C PRO A 32 1.25 -0.44 -11.74
N ILE A 33 0.20 -0.26 -10.93
CA ILE A 33 -0.18 1.05 -10.38
C ILE A 33 0.91 1.61 -9.45
N PHE A 34 1.60 0.75 -8.72
CA PHE A 34 2.70 1.11 -7.83
C PHE A 34 3.98 0.39 -8.27
N ARG A 35 4.91 1.15 -8.87
CA ARG A 35 6.20 0.64 -9.38
C ARG A 35 7.35 1.06 -8.47
N GLY A 36 7.42 0.45 -7.29
CA GLY A 36 8.53 0.65 -6.36
C GLY A 36 9.74 -0.23 -6.74
N VAL A 37 10.94 0.35 -6.69
CA VAL A 37 12.20 -0.40 -6.87
C VAL A 37 12.68 -1.07 -5.57
N ASP A 38 12.33 -0.47 -4.44
CA ASP A 38 12.56 -0.99 -3.09
C ASP A 38 11.38 -0.64 -2.17
N SER A 39 11.42 -1.06 -0.90
CA SER A 39 10.32 -0.83 0.05
C SER A 39 10.04 0.66 0.30
N SER A 40 11.07 1.52 0.29
CA SER A 40 10.93 2.96 0.52
C SER A 40 10.31 3.63 -0.71
N ASP A 41 10.78 3.29 -1.91
CA ASP A 41 10.19 3.77 -3.16
C ASP A 41 8.75 3.26 -3.30
N GLN A 42 8.46 2.00 -2.98
CA GLN A 42 7.10 1.47 -2.99
C GLN A 42 6.16 2.28 -2.09
N MET A 43 6.57 2.62 -0.87
CA MET A 43 5.81 3.48 0.03
C MET A 43 5.61 4.88 -0.58
N TYR A 44 6.67 5.46 -1.15
CA TYR A 44 6.60 6.76 -1.82
C TYR A 44 5.58 6.75 -2.97
N ARG A 45 5.59 5.71 -3.84
CA ARG A 45 4.60 5.55 -4.92
C ARG A 45 3.17 5.47 -4.41
N ILE A 46 2.95 4.77 -3.30
CA ILE A 46 1.62 4.66 -2.68
C ILE A 46 1.17 6.05 -2.22
N ILE A 47 2.02 6.79 -1.51
CA ILE A 47 1.71 8.15 -1.03
C ILE A 47 1.42 9.11 -2.18
N GLN A 48 2.14 9.01 -3.31
CA GLN A 48 1.90 9.88 -4.47
C GLN A 48 0.50 9.75 -5.07
N ILE A 49 -0.14 8.58 -4.92
CA ILE A 49 -1.46 8.30 -5.51
C ILE A 49 -2.57 8.37 -4.46
N VAL A 50 -2.36 7.76 -3.30
CA VAL A 50 -3.37 7.65 -2.22
C VAL A 50 -3.38 8.89 -1.33
N GLY A 51 -2.25 9.59 -1.23
CA GLY A 51 -2.05 10.74 -0.35
C GLY A 51 -1.21 10.40 0.88
N ILE A 52 -0.84 11.46 1.62
CA ILE A 52 -0.09 11.34 2.88
C ILE A 52 -1.08 10.91 3.96
N PRO A 53 -0.88 9.76 4.63
CA PRO A 53 -1.76 9.34 5.69
C PRO A 53 -1.69 10.29 6.88
N ASN A 54 -2.83 10.53 7.52
CA ASN A 54 -2.91 11.30 8.75
C ASN A 54 -2.41 10.48 9.96
N ARG A 55 -2.36 11.11 11.14
CA ARG A 55 -1.81 10.46 12.35
C ARG A 55 -2.61 9.25 12.82
N ASP A 56 -3.91 9.24 12.61
CA ASP A 56 -4.76 8.15 13.06
C ASP A 56 -4.68 6.97 12.07
N GLU A 57 -4.65 7.24 10.77
CA GLU A 57 -4.39 6.23 9.73
C GLU A 57 -3.02 5.57 9.93
N LEU A 58 -1.98 6.34 10.23
CA LEU A 58 -0.65 5.79 10.53
C LEU A 58 -0.64 4.87 11.75
N ARG A 59 -1.43 5.18 12.78
CA ARG A 59 -1.58 4.31 13.97
C ARG A 59 -2.30 3.03 13.63
N GLU A 60 -3.32 3.07 12.77
CA GLU A 60 -4.04 1.86 12.35
C GLU A 60 -3.16 0.93 11.51
N MET A 61 -2.24 1.49 10.72
CA MET A 61 -1.34 0.71 9.88
C MET A 61 -0.25 -0.04 10.65
N ASN A 62 0.13 0.44 11.84
CA ASN A 62 1.03 -0.28 12.73
C ASN A 62 0.76 0.17 14.18
N PRO A 63 -0.19 -0.47 14.89
CA PRO A 63 -0.62 -0.05 16.23
C PRO A 63 0.45 -0.24 17.31
#